data_AF-A0A2P1JJC8-F1
#
_entry.id   AF-A0A2P1JJC8-F1
#
_cell.length_a   1.000
_cell.length_b   1.000
_cell.length_c   1.000
_cell.angle_alpha   90.00
_cell.angle_beta   90.00
_cell.angle_gamma   90.00
#
_symmetry.space_group_name_H-M   'P 1'
#
loop_
_entity.id
_entity.type
_entity.pdbx_description
1 polymer ?
#
loop_
_entity_poly.entity_id
_entity_poly.type
_entity_poly.pdbx_seq_one_letter_code
_entity_poly.pdbx_strand_id
1 'polypeptide(L)'
;LPKVGMIAVNDGVVLRNHIPRILRKHFRGKSYYADLLDLFNEVEFQTASGQMIDLITTLVGQKELSKYSLSTHRRIVQFKTAYYSFYLPVACALLMFGENLDDHVQVKDVLVEMGTYFQVQ
;
A
#
# COMPACT_ATOMS: atom_id res chain seq x y z
N LEU A 1 19.58 -0.09 19.77
CA LEU A 1 18.43 0.62 20.37
C LEU A 1 17.75 -0.24 21.45
N PRO A 2 18.34 -0.43 22.64
CA PRO A 2 17.74 -1.30 23.66
C PRO A 2 16.46 -0.74 24.30
N LYS A 3 16.25 0.60 24.23
CA LYS A 3 15.17 1.30 24.95
C LYS A 3 13.81 1.30 24.23
N VAL A 4 13.74 0.88 22.97
CA VAL A 4 12.50 0.93 22.18
C VAL A 4 11.68 -0.35 22.39
N GLY A 5 12.28 -1.52 22.12
CA GLY A 5 11.58 -2.81 22.27
C GLY A 5 10.22 -2.82 21.57
N MET A 6 9.20 -3.38 22.24
CA MET A 6 7.84 -3.48 21.70
C MET A 6 7.07 -2.15 21.66
N ILE A 7 7.62 -1.06 22.22
CA ILE A 7 7.03 0.28 22.09
C ILE A 7 6.95 0.69 20.60
N ALA A 8 7.88 0.16 19.77
CA ALA A 8 7.89 0.37 18.32
C ALA A 8 6.55 0.01 17.64
N VAL A 9 5.78 -0.94 18.17
CA VAL A 9 4.45 -1.29 17.62
C VAL A 9 3.49 -0.11 17.76
N ASN A 10 3.46 0.52 18.94
CA ASN A 10 2.65 1.71 19.16
C ASN A 10 3.17 2.89 18.35
N ASP A 11 4.49 3.06 18.24
CA ASP A 11 5.09 4.12 17.41
C ASP A 11 4.65 3.97 15.94
N GLY A 12 4.57 2.74 15.42
CA GLY A 12 4.01 2.45 14.09
C GLY A 12 2.55 2.89 13.95
N VAL A 13 1.71 2.62 14.95
CA VAL A 13 0.31 3.09 14.97
C VAL A 13 0.25 4.63 14.96
N VAL A 14 1.11 5.30 15.72
CA VAL A 14 1.19 6.77 15.72
C VAL A 14 1.61 7.30 14.35
N LEU A 15 2.62 6.70 13.71
CA LEU A 15 3.06 7.08 12.36
C LEU A 15 1.94 6.95 11.33
N ARG A 16 1.20 5.85 11.36
CA ARG A 16 0.01 5.66 10.51
C ARG A 16 -1.05 6.75 10.76
N ASN A 17 -1.28 7.13 12.02
CA ASN A 17 -2.19 8.22 12.36
C ASN A 17 -1.71 9.62 11.94
N HIS A 18 -0.42 9.83 11.71
CA HIS A 18 0.07 11.10 11.17
C HIS A 18 -0.40 11.37 9.74
N ILE A 19 -0.66 10.33 8.94
CA ILE A 19 -1.15 10.47 7.56
C ILE A 19 -2.46 11.27 7.51
N PRO A 20 -3.59 10.82 8.12
CA PRO A 20 -4.83 11.57 8.08
C PRO A 20 -4.74 12.94 8.80
N ARG A 21 -3.82 13.09 9.77
CA ARG A 21 -3.56 14.39 10.41
C ARG A 21 -2.96 15.40 9.43
N ILE A 22 -2.00 14.96 8.60
CA ILE A 22 -1.38 15.77 7.55
C ILE A 22 -2.41 16.09 6.46
N LEU A 23 -3.13 15.07 5.97
CA LEU A 23 -4.18 15.25 4.95
C LEU A 23 -5.23 16.26 5.41
N ARG A 24 -5.73 16.10 6.64
CA ARG A 24 -6.71 17.05 7.22
C ARG A 24 -6.15 18.46 7.39
N LYS A 25 -4.87 18.61 7.76
CA LYS A 25 -4.27 19.93 7.98
C LYS A 25 -4.13 20.73 6.68
N HIS A 26 -3.72 20.06 5.60
CA HIS A 26 -3.33 20.74 4.37
C HIS A 26 -4.36 20.64 3.23
N PHE A 27 -5.19 19.60 3.24
CA PHE A 27 -6.07 19.27 2.12
C PHE A 27 -7.56 19.30 2.46
N ARG A 28 -7.97 19.50 3.73
CA ARG A 28 -9.39 19.47 4.14
C ARG A 28 -10.31 20.39 3.34
N GLY A 29 -9.80 21.51 2.83
CA GLY A 29 -10.58 22.46 2.01
C GLY A 29 -10.55 22.18 0.50
N LYS A 30 -9.88 21.11 0.06
CA LYS A 30 -9.79 20.74 -1.36
C LYS A 30 -10.99 19.86 -1.74
N SER A 31 -11.46 20.00 -2.98
CA SER A 31 -12.55 19.19 -3.52
C SER A 31 -12.24 17.69 -3.45
N TYR A 32 -10.99 17.32 -3.69
CA TYR A 32 -10.49 15.93 -3.68
C TYR A 32 -10.08 15.39 -2.29
N TYR A 33 -10.48 16.07 -1.19
CA TYR A 33 -10.07 15.66 0.16
C TYR A 33 -10.59 14.28 0.55
N ALA A 34 -11.85 13.98 0.22
CA ALA A 34 -12.46 12.69 0.51
C ALA A 34 -11.74 11.59 -0.29
N ASP A 35 -11.50 11.84 -1.58
CA ASP A 35 -10.80 10.90 -2.46
C ASP A 35 -9.38 10.60 -1.97
N LEU A 36 -8.66 11.60 -1.44
CA LEU A 36 -7.35 11.36 -0.80
C LEU A 36 -7.47 10.47 0.43
N LEU A 37 -8.47 10.68 1.30
CA LEU A 37 -8.64 9.82 2.46
C LEU A 37 -8.94 8.37 2.05
N ASP A 38 -9.85 8.20 1.10
CA ASP A 38 -10.25 6.87 0.61
C ASP A 38 -9.07 6.18 -0.10
N LEU A 39 -8.31 6.91 -0.93
CA LEU A 39 -7.12 6.40 -1.59
C LEU A 39 -6.07 5.89 -0.58
N PHE A 40 -5.75 6.67 0.44
CA PHE A 40 -4.77 6.24 1.45
C PHE A 40 -5.27 5.05 2.27
N ASN A 41 -6.54 5.03 2.66
CA ASN A 41 -7.11 3.91 3.43
C ASN A 41 -7.18 2.61 2.59
N GLU A 42 -7.57 2.70 1.33
CA GLU A 42 -7.65 1.55 0.42
C GLU A 42 -6.26 0.96 0.15
N VAL A 43 -5.27 1.82 -0.13
CA VAL A 43 -3.88 1.37 -0.34
C VAL A 43 -3.27 0.80 0.95
N GLU A 44 -3.60 1.36 2.13
CA GLU A 44 -3.22 0.80 3.42
C GLU A 44 -3.79 -0.62 3.60
N PHE A 45 -5.07 -0.81 3.30
CA PHE A 45 -5.74 -2.11 3.36
C PHE A 45 -5.13 -3.14 2.40
N GLN A 46 -4.85 -2.73 1.16
CA GLN A 46 -4.19 -3.57 0.16
C GLN A 46 -2.80 -4.02 0.63
N THR A 47 -2.03 -3.08 1.19
CA THR A 47 -0.68 -3.35 1.70
C THR A 47 -0.71 -4.30 2.89
N ALA A 48 -1.62 -4.07 3.85
CA ALA A 48 -1.81 -4.96 5.00
C ALA A 48 -2.25 -6.36 4.56
N SER A 49 -3.12 -6.47 3.56
CA SER A 49 -3.56 -7.74 2.98
C SER A 49 -2.43 -8.48 2.29
N GLY A 50 -1.58 -7.78 1.53
CA GLY A 50 -0.38 -8.35 0.94
C GLY A 50 0.61 -8.86 1.99
N GLN A 51 0.83 -8.09 3.05
CA GLN A 51 1.65 -8.50 4.19
C GLN A 51 1.07 -9.73 4.92
N MET A 52 -0.25 -9.80 5.08
CA MET A 52 -0.92 -10.96 5.67
C MET A 52 -0.67 -12.23 4.86
N ILE A 53 -0.86 -12.17 3.53
CA ILE A 53 -0.65 -13.33 2.65
C ILE A 53 0.83 -13.77 2.69
N ASP A 54 1.76 -12.83 2.71
CA ASP A 54 3.20 -13.11 2.84
C ASP A 54 3.53 -13.87 4.12
N LEU A 55 3.04 -13.39 5.27
CA LEU A 55 3.26 -14.03 6.57
C LEU A 55 2.63 -15.43 6.63
N ILE A 56 1.40 -15.59 6.14
CA ILE A 56 0.72 -16.90 6.10
C ILE A 56 1.49 -17.88 5.21
N THR A 57 1.95 -17.44 4.04
CA THR A 57 2.67 -18.29 3.08
C THR A 57 4.02 -18.76 3.63
N THR A 58 4.71 -17.90 4.38
CA THR A 58 6.11 -18.14 4.80
C THR A 58 6.26 -18.69 6.22
N LEU A 59 5.34 -18.36 7.14
CA LEU A 59 5.49 -18.66 8.57
C LEU A 59 4.47 -19.66 9.12
N VAL A 60 3.33 -19.86 8.45
CA VAL A 60 2.24 -20.70 8.98
C VAL A 60 2.34 -22.15 8.49
N GLY A 61 2.38 -23.08 9.44
CA GLY A 61 2.45 -24.52 9.21
C GLY A 61 3.85 -25.01 8.83
N GLN A 62 3.93 -26.22 8.29
CA GLN A 62 5.22 -26.77 7.85
C GLN A 62 5.77 -25.99 6.64
N LYS A 63 7.10 -25.80 6.63
CA LYS A 63 7.84 -25.17 5.54
C LYS A 63 7.88 -26.11 4.34
N GLU A 64 6.83 -26.10 3.56
CA GLU A 64 6.70 -26.90 2.34
C GLU A 64 6.83 -26.01 1.11
N LEU A 65 7.79 -26.34 0.24
CA LEU A 65 8.02 -25.60 -1.01
C LEU A 65 6.83 -25.67 -1.97
N SER A 66 5.96 -26.68 -1.83
CA SER A 66 4.73 -26.84 -2.61
C SER A 66 3.72 -25.71 -2.45
N LYS A 67 3.81 -24.93 -1.35
CA LYS A 67 2.94 -23.76 -1.10
C LYS A 67 3.34 -22.55 -1.96
N TYR A 68 4.55 -22.55 -2.50
CA TYR A 68 5.07 -21.46 -3.32
C TYR A 68 4.63 -21.66 -4.78
N SER A 69 4.03 -20.63 -5.36
CA SER A 69 3.69 -20.59 -6.77
C SER A 69 3.96 -19.19 -7.32
N LEU A 70 4.20 -19.08 -8.62
CA LEU A 70 4.32 -17.78 -9.29
C LEU A 70 3.06 -16.91 -9.07
N SER A 71 1.89 -17.53 -9.03
CA SER A 71 0.62 -16.82 -8.78
C SER A 71 0.51 -16.27 -7.36
N THR A 72 1.07 -17.00 -6.37
CA THR A 72 1.12 -16.58 -4.96
C THR A 72 2.12 -15.44 -4.82
N HIS A 73 3.32 -15.60 -5.39
CA HIS A 73 4.35 -14.57 -5.40
C HIS A 73 3.84 -13.27 -6.03
N ARG A 74 3.22 -13.35 -7.21
CA ARG A 74 2.63 -12.18 -7.90
C ARG A 74 1.60 -11.47 -7.01
N ARG A 75 0.69 -12.22 -6.37
CA ARG A 75 -0.29 -11.65 -5.45
C ARG A 75 0.36 -10.95 -4.25
N ILE A 76 1.35 -11.58 -3.62
CA ILE A 76 2.09 -10.96 -2.51
C ILE A 76 2.71 -9.66 -2.97
N VAL A 77 3.49 -9.67 -4.05
CA VAL A 77 4.21 -8.50 -4.56
C VAL A 77 3.26 -7.37 -4.95
N GLN A 78 2.20 -7.69 -5.69
CA GLN A 78 1.20 -6.73 -6.17
C GLN A 78 0.56 -5.98 -4.99
N PHE A 79 0.03 -6.71 -4.01
CA PHE A 79 -0.69 -6.10 -2.88
C PHE A 79 0.25 -5.50 -1.85
N LYS A 80 1.36 -6.18 -1.52
CA LYS A 80 2.29 -5.74 -0.49
C LYS A 80 3.13 -4.53 -0.92
N THR A 81 3.44 -4.38 -2.22
CA THR A 81 4.40 -3.37 -2.67
C THR A 81 3.88 -2.46 -3.77
N ALA A 82 3.29 -3.01 -4.84
CA ALA A 82 3.05 -2.24 -6.06
C ALA A 82 2.09 -1.05 -5.85
N TYR A 83 1.01 -1.24 -5.09
CA TYR A 83 0.04 -0.16 -4.85
C TYR A 83 0.62 1.03 -4.09
N TYR A 84 1.29 0.82 -2.95
CA TYR A 84 1.81 1.95 -2.16
C TYR A 84 3.07 2.57 -2.78
N SER A 85 3.88 1.78 -3.49
CA SER A 85 5.17 2.24 -4.02
C SER A 85 5.05 2.94 -5.38
N PHE A 86 4.13 2.49 -6.24
CA PHE A 86 4.03 2.98 -7.63
C PHE A 86 2.71 3.68 -7.91
N TYR A 87 1.57 3.07 -7.54
CA TYR A 87 0.25 3.64 -7.84
C TYR A 87 -0.07 4.87 -6.98
N LEU A 88 0.09 4.77 -5.65
CA LEU A 88 -0.29 5.80 -4.69
C LEU A 88 0.35 7.18 -4.98
N PRO A 89 1.66 7.31 -5.29
CA PRO A 89 2.25 8.61 -5.60
C PRO A 89 1.63 9.27 -6.84
N VAL A 90 1.33 8.49 -7.89
CA VAL A 90 0.75 9.01 -9.13
C VAL A 90 -0.73 9.33 -8.94
N ALA A 91 -1.48 8.49 -8.23
CA ALA A 91 -2.87 8.76 -7.87
C ALA A 91 -3.02 10.04 -7.04
N CYS A 92 -2.11 10.29 -6.09
CA CYS A 92 -2.05 11.55 -5.36
C CYS A 92 -1.87 12.75 -6.32
N ALA A 93 -0.96 12.63 -7.30
CA ALA A 93 -0.70 13.69 -8.27
C ALA A 93 -1.92 13.96 -9.18
N LEU A 94 -2.59 12.91 -9.66
CA LEU A 94 -3.80 13.01 -10.47
C LEU A 94 -4.93 13.72 -9.71
N LEU A 95 -5.20 13.32 -8.46
CA LEU A 95 -6.20 13.98 -7.62
C LEU A 95 -5.87 15.45 -7.40
N MET A 96 -4.60 15.79 -7.14
CA MET A 96 -4.17 17.18 -6.99
C MET A 96 -4.29 18.00 -8.28
N PHE A 97 -4.19 17.35 -9.45
CA PHE A 97 -4.40 17.97 -10.75
C PHE A 97 -5.89 18.17 -11.09
N GLY A 98 -6.79 17.55 -10.33
CA GLY A 98 -8.25 17.63 -10.53
C GLY A 98 -8.82 16.51 -11.39
N GLU A 99 -8.06 15.45 -11.62
CA GLU A 99 -8.49 14.26 -12.37
C GLU A 99 -9.37 13.35 -11.51
N ASN A 100 -10.25 12.58 -12.16
CA ASN A 100 -11.01 11.50 -11.51
C ASN A 100 -10.29 10.17 -11.70
N LEU A 101 -9.91 9.49 -10.62
CA LEU A 101 -9.16 8.24 -10.66
C LEU A 101 -9.88 7.11 -11.44
N ASP A 102 -11.21 7.15 -11.52
CA ASP A 102 -12.00 6.17 -12.29
C ASP A 102 -11.72 6.24 -13.79
N ASP A 103 -11.30 7.40 -14.30
CA ASP A 103 -10.92 7.59 -15.71
C ASP A 103 -9.49 7.10 -16.00
N HIS A 104 -8.71 6.79 -14.95
CA HIS A 104 -7.28 6.47 -15.02
C HIS A 104 -6.96 5.02 -14.64
N VAL A 105 -7.88 4.08 -14.86
CA VAL A 105 -7.67 2.64 -14.56
C VAL A 105 -6.43 2.09 -15.28
N GLN A 106 -6.19 2.49 -16.53
CA GLN A 106 -5.00 2.03 -17.29
C GLN A 106 -3.69 2.49 -16.64
N VAL A 107 -3.67 3.68 -16.03
CA VAL A 107 -2.50 4.18 -15.28
C VAL A 107 -2.21 3.28 -14.09
N LYS A 108 -3.25 2.88 -13.35
CA LYS A 108 -3.13 1.92 -12.24
C LYS A 108 -2.56 0.59 -12.71
N ASP A 109 -3.07 0.03 -13.80
CA ASP A 109 -2.62 -1.27 -14.32
C ASP A 109 -1.13 -1.25 -14.70
N VAL A 110 -0.68 -0.22 -15.40
CA VAL A 110 0.75 -0.05 -15.76
C VAL A 110 1.62 0.07 -14.53
N LEU A 111 1.23 0.90 -13.55
CA LEU A 111 2.00 1.12 -12.33
C LEU A 111 2.08 -0.13 -11.45
N VAL A 112 1.02 -0.94 -11.42
CA VAL A 112 1.01 -2.22 -10.71
C VAL A 112 1.95 -3.23 -11.37
N GLU A 113 1.96 -3.32 -12.70
CA GLU A 113 2.91 -4.19 -13.41
C GLU A 113 4.35 -3.72 -13.23
N MET A 114 4.61 -2.40 -13.27
CA MET A 114 5.92 -1.83 -12.95
C MET A 114 6.37 -2.18 -11.52
N GLY A 115 5.48 -2.07 -10.54
CA GLY A 115 5.80 -2.44 -9.17
C GLY A 115 6.03 -3.94 -8.98
N THR A 116 5.35 -4.75 -9.78
CA THR A 116 5.59 -6.20 -9.83
C THR A 116 6.96 -6.52 -10.42
N TYR A 117 7.32 -5.85 -11.50
CA TYR A 117 8.64 -5.97 -12.11
C TYR A 117 9.75 -5.54 -11.13
N PHE A 118 9.59 -4.39 -10.47
CA PHE A 118 10.57 -3.86 -9.52
C PHE A 118 10.91 -4.83 -8.38
N GLN A 119 9.93 -5.57 -7.85
CA GLN A 119 10.19 -6.55 -6.79
C GLN A 119 10.82 -7.87 -7.27
N VAL A 120 10.82 -8.12 -8.58
CA VAL A 120 11.52 -9.27 -9.15
C VAL A 120 13.00 -8.94 -9.40
N GLN A 121 13.34 -7.67 -9.64
CA GLN A 121 14.71 -7.19 -9.85
C GLN A 121 15.57 -7.24 -8.58
#